data_AF-A0A1G2BW92-F1
#
_entry.id   AF-A0A1G2BW92-F1
#
_cell.length_a   1.000
_cell.length_b   1.000
_cell.length_c   1.000
_cell.angle_alpha   90.00
_cell.angle_beta   90.00
_cell.angle_gamma   90.00
#
_symmetry.space_group_name_H-M   'P 1'
#
loop_
_entity.id
_entity.type
_entity.pdbx_description
1 polymer ?
#
loop_
_entity_poly.entity_id
_entity_poly.type
_entity_poly.pdbx_seq_one_letter_code
_entity_poly.pdbx_strand_id
1 'polypeptide(L)'
;MSPNHTSHARLHYATVAALVISNITTLGLGLLLSQAMGGGLGYFEYYNELNKIQATHAAPALITEDGGETPLFPSRKKGGAITIDPTASIAPIAPTFIAVSKQVTFEKGVSMMLIWKDNSSDETGFVIERAMTPINVIVPTTSIKFTRLDTTLANKTNPYVYYEDSGPFQEYTKYWYRVKAYRDTSESNYTTILTAELTDLTPPTVPTGLRMTSVNCSGLSISWSEARDNMGGVGVWGYAIEQDGAPGWSVYIATSTNSSGALYAYSMHTYRVAAFDREYNLSKYSDPLVINRPLNCPPVGPRNPIFADVTSKSLTVRWDDASNNEEVFEIQRALYDGISNLVYEVIGHVEADITTYHDVTLSPNQRYCYVIRANNKYGYSPYSQDVCVTTPSQ
;
A
#
# COMPACT_ATOMS: atom_id res chain seq x y z
N MET A 1 -11.31 44.51 -11.92
CA MET A 1 -9.98 44.21 -12.50
C MET A 1 -9.38 43.05 -11.72
N SER A 2 -9.30 41.86 -12.32
CA SER A 2 -8.31 40.82 -11.97
C SER A 2 -7.09 41.02 -12.90
N PRO A 3 -5.89 40.39 -12.74
CA PRO A 3 -5.53 39.13 -12.01
C PRO A 3 -4.21 39.28 -11.17
N ASN A 4 -3.65 38.32 -10.40
CA ASN A 4 -3.10 36.98 -10.67
C ASN A 4 -2.85 36.26 -9.31
N HIS A 5 -3.37 35.06 -9.05
CA HIS A 5 -2.73 33.73 -9.16
C HIS A 5 -1.35 33.56 -8.47
N THR A 6 -1.28 32.75 -7.40
CA THR A 6 -0.85 31.34 -7.46
C THR A 6 -1.16 30.59 -6.16
N SER A 7 -1.64 29.36 -6.34
CA SER A 7 -2.11 28.41 -5.33
C SER A 7 -0.99 27.65 -4.63
N HIS A 8 -1.07 27.53 -3.30
CA HIS A 8 -0.47 26.41 -2.57
C HIS A 8 -1.55 25.71 -1.76
N ALA A 9 -2.13 24.66 -2.35
CA ALA A 9 -2.93 23.69 -1.63
C ALA A 9 -1.98 22.85 -0.76
N ARG A 10 -1.99 23.10 0.54
CA ARG A 10 -1.48 22.16 1.55
C ARG A 10 -2.49 21.03 1.67
N LEU A 11 -2.09 19.80 1.32
CA LEU A 11 -2.84 18.61 1.65
C LEU A 11 -2.14 17.89 2.80
N HIS A 12 -2.84 17.81 3.94
CA HIS A 12 -2.47 17.01 5.10
C HIS A 12 -2.49 15.52 4.75
N TYR A 13 -1.35 14.84 4.87
CA TYR A 13 -1.29 13.39 5.09
C TYR A 13 -0.25 13.11 6.18
N ALA A 14 -0.69 13.27 7.42
CA ALA A 14 -0.06 12.65 8.58
C ALA A 14 -1.14 11.79 9.22
N THR A 15 -0.88 10.49 9.34
CA THR A 15 -1.35 9.50 10.33
C THR A 15 -1.57 8.13 9.66
N VAL A 16 -0.49 7.40 9.39
CA VAL A 16 -0.30 5.98 9.73
C VAL A 16 1.21 5.74 9.79
N ALA A 17 1.85 6.19 10.87
CA ALA A 17 3.26 5.96 11.13
C ALA A 17 3.44 5.59 12.61
N ALA A 18 3.29 4.30 12.92
CA ALA A 18 3.85 3.62 14.10
C ALA A 18 3.44 2.14 14.04
N LEU A 19 4.38 1.25 14.36
CA LEU A 19 4.38 -0.22 14.17
C LEU A 19 4.53 -0.59 12.69
N VAL A 20 5.58 -1.28 12.25
CA VAL A 20 5.84 -2.67 12.61
C VAL A 20 7.32 -3.02 12.30
N ILE A 21 8.09 -3.31 13.34
CA ILE A 21 9.03 -4.44 13.31
C ILE A 21 8.15 -5.68 13.45
N SER A 22 8.26 -6.65 12.53
CA SER A 22 7.49 -7.92 12.42
C SER A 22 6.11 -7.86 11.75
N ASN A 23 6.06 -7.92 10.40
CA ASN A 23 5.17 -8.82 9.64
C ASN A 23 5.21 -8.51 8.14
N ILE A 24 5.49 -9.56 7.36
CA ILE A 24 5.77 -9.56 5.92
C ILE A 24 4.50 -9.46 5.04
N THR A 25 3.31 -9.34 5.62
CA THR A 25 2.03 -9.44 4.89
C THR A 25 1.46 -8.10 4.40
N THR A 26 1.89 -6.96 4.94
CA THR A 26 1.35 -5.63 4.61
C THR A 26 2.05 -4.93 3.43
N LEU A 27 3.23 -5.40 3.02
CA LEU A 27 4.01 -4.80 1.92
C LEU A 27 3.44 -5.12 0.52
N GLY A 28 2.77 -6.26 0.37
CA GLY A 28 2.22 -6.70 -0.94
C GLY A 28 1.08 -5.82 -1.44
N LEU A 29 0.18 -5.37 -0.55
CA LEU A 29 -0.93 -4.48 -0.92
C LEU A 29 -0.44 -3.08 -1.32
N GLY A 30 0.58 -2.56 -0.63
CA GLY A 30 1.16 -1.24 -0.91
C GLY A 30 1.89 -1.17 -2.26
N LEU A 31 2.51 -2.26 -2.70
CA LEU A 31 3.21 -2.35 -3.98
C LEU A 31 2.24 -2.44 -5.17
N LEU A 32 1.14 -3.16 -5.01
CA LEU A 32 0.03 -3.20 -6.00
C LEU A 32 -0.61 -1.81 -6.17
N LEU A 33 -0.81 -1.08 -5.06
CA LEU A 33 -1.36 0.28 -5.07
C LEU A 33 -0.40 1.30 -5.73
N SER A 34 0.92 1.18 -5.55
CA SER A 34 1.88 2.11 -6.17
C SER A 34 2.07 1.88 -7.67
N GLN A 35 2.04 0.62 -8.13
CA GLN A 35 2.14 0.29 -9.56
C GLN A 35 0.85 0.63 -10.32
N ALA A 36 -0.32 0.52 -9.69
CA ALA A 36 -1.61 0.92 -10.27
C ALA A 36 -1.74 2.46 -10.43
N MET A 37 -1.10 3.26 -9.57
CA MET A 37 -1.19 4.72 -9.58
C MET A 37 -0.25 5.42 -10.58
N GLY A 38 0.52 4.70 -11.40
CA GLY A 38 1.34 5.29 -12.48
C GLY A 38 2.43 6.28 -12.01
N GLY A 39 2.80 6.26 -10.73
CA GLY A 39 3.81 7.13 -10.15
C GLY A 39 5.19 6.50 -10.19
N GLY A 40 5.96 6.76 -11.24
CA GLY A 40 7.38 6.42 -11.33
C GLY A 40 8.25 7.32 -10.45
N LEU A 41 8.05 7.32 -9.13
CA LEU A 41 8.92 7.96 -8.14
C LEU A 41 8.80 7.18 -6.81
N GLY A 42 9.47 6.03 -6.70
CA GLY A 42 9.17 5.07 -5.64
C GLY A 42 10.35 4.28 -5.11
N TYR A 43 11.46 4.92 -4.74
CA TYR A 43 12.39 4.38 -3.73
C TYR A 43 13.40 5.42 -3.23
N PHE A 44 13.92 6.26 -4.13
CA PHE A 44 15.07 7.14 -3.85
C PHE A 44 14.73 8.33 -2.93
N GLU A 45 13.53 8.91 -3.05
CA GLU A 45 13.08 10.01 -2.18
C GLU A 45 12.64 9.53 -0.78
N TYR A 46 12.11 8.31 -0.67
CA TYR A 46 11.69 7.71 0.60
C TYR A 46 12.88 7.42 1.53
N TYR A 47 14.02 7.00 0.97
CA TYR A 47 15.25 6.71 1.75
C TYR A 47 15.95 7.98 2.25
N ASN A 48 15.88 9.09 1.50
CA ASN A 48 16.48 10.36 1.90
C ASN A 48 15.72 11.04 3.05
N GLU A 49 14.39 10.89 3.14
CA GLU A 49 13.60 11.42 4.25
C GLU A 49 13.83 10.66 5.56
N LEU A 50 14.08 9.33 5.52
CA LEU A 50 14.46 8.55 6.71
C LEU A 50 15.82 8.99 7.30
N ASN A 51 16.77 9.38 6.46
CA ASN A 51 18.07 9.90 6.89
C ASN A 51 17.99 11.30 7.53
N LYS A 52 16.99 12.13 7.18
CA LYS A 52 16.73 13.41 7.86
C LYS A 52 16.18 13.21 9.28
N ILE A 53 15.41 12.15 9.51
CA ILE A 53 14.80 11.84 10.80
C ILE A 53 15.81 11.19 11.77
N GLN A 54 16.74 10.36 11.28
CA GLN A 54 17.80 9.78 12.13
C GLN A 54 18.91 10.78 12.54
N ALA A 55 19.10 11.87 11.80
CA ALA A 55 20.07 12.91 12.15
C ALA A 55 19.68 13.79 13.36
N THR A 56 18.45 13.66 13.89
CA THR A 56 17.95 14.49 15.02
C THR A 56 17.92 13.77 16.37
N HIS A 57 18.28 12.49 16.45
CA HIS A 57 18.40 11.75 17.72
C HIS A 57 19.84 11.29 17.97
N ALA A 58 20.74 12.26 18.21
CA ALA A 58 22.04 11.98 18.81
C ALA A 58 21.86 11.75 20.31
N ALA A 59 22.18 10.55 20.80
CA ALA A 59 22.32 10.26 22.23
C ALA A 59 23.64 10.87 22.77
N PRO A 60 23.68 11.31 24.05
CA PRO A 60 24.73 12.18 24.56
C PRO A 60 26.05 11.46 24.85
N ALA A 61 27.14 12.22 24.76
CA ALA A 61 28.50 11.80 25.05
C ALA A 61 28.71 11.42 26.53
N LEU A 62 29.36 10.28 26.77
CA LEU A 62 29.89 9.90 28.08
C LEU A 62 31.30 10.47 28.24
N ILE A 63 31.42 11.39 29.19
CA ILE A 63 32.67 11.86 29.78
C ILE A 63 33.10 10.79 30.80
N THR A 64 34.35 10.34 30.76
CA THR A 64 34.96 9.64 31.89
C THR A 64 36.24 10.35 32.30
N GLU A 65 36.26 10.73 33.58
CA GLU A 65 37.34 11.38 34.30
C GLU A 65 38.57 10.47 34.48
N ASP A 66 39.67 11.16 34.76
CA ASP A 66 41.05 10.73 34.98
C ASP A 66 41.25 9.82 36.21
N GLY A 67 42.34 9.03 36.21
CA GLY A 67 42.84 8.40 37.44
C GLY A 67 43.61 7.08 37.31
N GLY A 68 44.94 7.14 37.36
CA GLY A 68 45.77 6.22 38.17
C GLY A 68 46.62 5.16 37.44
N GLU A 69 47.93 5.36 37.44
CA GLU A 69 48.98 4.42 37.02
C GLU A 69 49.16 3.20 37.96
N THR A 70 49.55 2.03 37.42
CA THR A 70 50.88 1.40 37.65
C THR A 70 51.06 0.07 36.87
N PRO A 71 52.31 -0.32 36.52
CA PRO A 71 52.60 -1.31 35.47
C PRO A 71 53.03 -2.68 36.02
N LEU A 72 52.76 -3.75 35.27
CA LEU A 72 53.38 -5.07 35.47
C LEU A 72 53.96 -5.59 34.15
N PHE A 73 55.25 -5.32 33.92
CA PHE A 73 56.07 -6.14 33.03
C PHE A 73 56.50 -7.41 33.77
N PRO A 74 56.65 -8.53 33.03
CA PRO A 74 57.83 -9.35 33.25
C PRO A 74 58.65 -9.52 31.97
N SER A 75 59.92 -9.16 32.12
CA SER A 75 61.10 -9.90 31.63
C SER A 75 61.29 -10.13 30.12
N ARG A 76 62.08 -9.20 29.57
CA ARG A 76 62.92 -9.29 28.37
C ARG A 76 63.64 -10.66 28.25
N LYS A 77 63.36 -11.43 27.20
CA LYS A 77 64.38 -12.29 26.56
C LYS A 77 65.02 -11.48 25.43
N LYS A 78 66.31 -11.18 25.57
CA LYS A 78 67.15 -10.60 24.52
C LYS A 78 67.38 -11.63 23.42
N GLY A 79 67.37 -11.18 22.16
CA GLY A 79 68.22 -11.76 21.12
C GLY A 79 67.51 -12.44 19.96
N GLY A 80 66.63 -11.71 19.27
CA GLY A 80 66.29 -11.99 17.88
C GLY A 80 65.95 -10.65 17.25
N ALA A 81 66.80 -10.14 16.36
CA ALA A 81 66.42 -8.99 15.54
C ALA A 81 65.21 -9.43 14.72
N ILE A 82 64.03 -8.90 15.02
CA ILE A 82 62.91 -8.94 14.09
C ILE A 82 63.32 -7.98 12.97
N THR A 83 63.92 -8.52 11.92
CA THR A 83 63.96 -7.84 10.62
C THR A 83 62.51 -7.77 10.15
N ILE A 84 61.82 -6.68 10.52
CA ILE A 84 60.65 -6.21 9.78
C ILE A 84 61.18 -5.91 8.38
N ASP A 85 60.82 -6.75 7.42
CA ASP A 85 61.04 -6.46 6.02
C ASP A 85 60.26 -5.16 5.70
N PRO A 86 60.95 -4.03 5.45
CA PRO A 86 60.27 -2.77 5.18
C PRO A 86 59.53 -2.78 3.84
N THR A 87 59.61 -3.89 3.08
CA THR A 87 58.88 -4.10 1.82
C THR A 87 57.60 -4.93 1.97
N ALA A 88 57.29 -5.44 3.17
CA ALA A 88 56.04 -6.17 3.41
C ALA A 88 54.84 -5.20 3.45
N SER A 89 54.14 -5.08 2.31
CA SER A 89 52.91 -4.29 2.21
C SER A 89 51.82 -4.85 3.14
N ILE A 90 51.29 -4.00 4.02
CA ILE A 90 50.46 -4.39 5.18
C ILE A 90 49.06 -4.93 4.89
N ALA A 91 48.54 -5.07 3.67
CA ALA A 91 47.11 -5.36 3.43
C ALA A 91 46.12 -4.31 4.04
N PRO A 92 45.12 -3.85 3.29
CA PRO A 92 44.10 -2.95 3.82
C PRO A 92 43.23 -3.58 4.93
N ILE A 93 42.56 -2.73 5.71
CA ILE A 93 41.55 -3.16 6.68
C ILE A 93 40.31 -3.64 5.92
N ALA A 94 39.73 -4.77 6.34
CA ALA A 94 38.55 -5.32 5.70
C ALA A 94 37.34 -4.37 5.81
N PRO A 95 36.58 -4.18 4.72
CA PRO A 95 35.34 -3.41 4.77
C PRO A 95 34.28 -4.11 5.65
N THR A 96 33.20 -3.42 5.96
CA THR A 96 32.02 -4.00 6.65
C THR A 96 30.82 -3.99 5.73
N PHE A 97 30.25 -5.16 5.43
CA PHE A 97 29.03 -5.21 4.60
C PHE A 97 27.85 -4.69 5.42
N ILE A 98 27.16 -3.67 4.89
CA ILE A 98 26.02 -3.04 5.56
C ILE A 98 24.72 -3.65 5.05
N ALA A 99 24.54 -3.68 3.72
CA ALA A 99 23.30 -4.15 3.13
C ALA A 99 23.50 -4.65 1.69
N VAL A 100 22.59 -5.52 1.28
CA VAL A 100 22.26 -5.81 -0.12
C VAL A 100 20.75 -5.68 -0.28
N SER A 101 20.29 -4.98 -1.32
CA SER A 101 18.85 -4.86 -1.61
C SER A 101 18.26 -6.20 -2.01
N LYS A 102 17.00 -6.47 -1.66
CA LYS A 102 16.27 -7.67 -2.10
C LYS A 102 16.09 -7.71 -3.62
N GLN A 103 15.68 -6.59 -4.21
CA GLN A 103 15.65 -6.30 -5.65
C GLN A 103 15.29 -4.81 -5.84
N VAL A 104 15.86 -4.15 -6.85
CA VAL A 104 15.43 -2.81 -7.28
C VAL A 104 15.06 -2.90 -8.76
N THR A 105 13.79 -2.71 -9.08
CA THR A 105 13.32 -2.70 -10.47
C THR A 105 13.41 -1.29 -11.01
N PHE A 106 14.24 -1.08 -12.03
CA PHE A 106 14.30 0.14 -12.82
C PHE A 106 13.62 -0.08 -14.18
N GLU A 107 13.36 0.99 -14.94
CA GLU A 107 12.87 0.88 -16.32
C GLU A 107 13.73 -0.01 -17.22
N LYS A 108 15.00 -0.21 -16.86
CA LYS A 108 16.00 -1.02 -17.59
C LYS A 108 16.12 -2.47 -17.12
N GLY A 109 15.42 -2.88 -16.05
CA GLY A 109 15.51 -4.22 -15.46
C GLY A 109 15.79 -4.23 -13.96
N VAL A 110 16.12 -5.41 -13.43
CA VAL A 110 16.44 -5.60 -12.01
C VAL A 110 17.92 -5.32 -11.74
N SER A 111 18.19 -4.58 -10.67
CA SER A 111 19.53 -4.36 -10.10
C SER A 111 19.56 -4.74 -8.62
N MET A 112 20.74 -5.07 -8.10
CA MET A 112 20.99 -5.21 -6.66
C MET A 112 21.96 -4.13 -6.17
N MET A 113 21.52 -3.35 -5.19
CA MET A 113 22.35 -2.33 -4.54
C MET A 113 23.12 -2.96 -3.39
N LEU A 114 24.44 -2.86 -3.46
CA LEU A 114 25.35 -3.24 -2.39
C LEU A 114 25.83 -1.98 -1.67
N ILE A 115 25.86 -2.05 -0.35
CA ILE A 115 26.38 -0.98 0.50
C ILE A 115 27.36 -1.58 1.50
N TRP A 116 28.59 -1.10 1.49
CA TRP A 116 29.57 -1.44 2.53
C TRP A 116 30.21 -0.19 3.10
N LYS A 117 30.68 -0.31 4.34
CA LYS A 117 31.51 0.68 4.98
C LYS A 117 32.97 0.41 4.67
N ASP A 118 33.65 1.43 4.17
CA ASP A 118 35.09 1.48 4.07
C ASP A 118 35.69 1.71 5.46
N ASN A 119 36.61 0.83 5.84
CA ASN A 119 37.33 0.89 7.11
C ASN A 119 38.82 1.14 6.92
N SER A 120 39.29 1.20 5.67
CA SER A 120 40.68 1.46 5.34
C SER A 120 40.83 2.89 4.82
N SER A 121 42.05 3.40 4.82
CA SER A 121 42.37 4.75 4.29
C SER A 121 43.51 4.71 3.26
N ASP A 122 44.00 3.51 2.99
CA ASP A 122 45.22 3.19 2.25
C ASP A 122 44.99 2.14 1.17
N GLU A 123 43.74 1.80 0.88
CA GLU A 123 43.30 0.94 -0.20
C GLU A 123 43.33 1.68 -1.54
N THR A 124 43.52 0.92 -2.62
CA THR A 124 43.33 1.40 -3.99
C THR A 124 41.89 1.22 -4.43
N GLY A 125 41.19 0.23 -3.85
CA GLY A 125 39.78 0.00 -4.09
C GLY A 125 39.28 -1.30 -3.49
N PHE A 126 38.18 -1.79 -4.05
CA PHE A 126 37.47 -2.97 -3.55
C PHE A 126 37.28 -4.00 -4.66
N VAL A 127 37.40 -5.28 -4.32
CA VAL A 127 36.98 -6.41 -5.16
C VAL A 127 35.62 -6.87 -4.67
N ILE A 128 34.66 -6.94 -5.59
CA ILE A 128 33.32 -7.46 -5.35
C ILE A 128 33.27 -8.87 -5.93
N GLU A 129 32.86 -9.83 -5.11
CA GLU A 129 32.63 -11.19 -5.57
C GLU A 129 31.16 -11.59 -5.40
N ARG A 130 30.68 -12.36 -6.38
CA ARG A 130 29.32 -12.88 -6.44
C ARG A 130 29.35 -14.39 -6.63
N ALA A 131 28.42 -15.08 -6.00
CA ALA A 131 28.08 -16.47 -6.27
C ALA A 131 26.56 -16.63 -6.43
N MET A 132 26.14 -17.73 -7.05
CA MET A 132 24.73 -18.06 -7.23
C MET A 132 24.43 -19.49 -6.81
N THR A 133 23.28 -19.69 -6.18
CA THR A 133 22.73 -21.00 -5.85
C THR A 133 21.23 -21.00 -6.11
N PRO A 134 20.59 -22.14 -6.43
CA PRO A 134 19.14 -22.22 -6.47
C PRO A 134 18.53 -21.78 -5.13
N ILE A 135 17.44 -21.00 -5.16
CA ILE A 135 16.84 -20.41 -3.95
C ILE A 135 16.33 -21.45 -2.95
N ASN A 136 15.83 -22.58 -3.45
CA ASN A 136 15.21 -23.66 -2.68
C ASN A 136 16.20 -24.77 -2.27
N VAL A 137 17.51 -24.56 -2.45
CA VAL A 137 18.54 -25.54 -2.10
C VAL A 137 19.38 -24.99 -0.95
N ILE A 138 19.45 -25.74 0.15
CA ILE A 138 20.33 -25.41 1.26
C ILE A 138 21.77 -25.77 0.84
N VAL A 139 22.59 -24.75 0.62
CA VAL A 139 24.01 -24.91 0.29
C VAL A 139 24.85 -24.45 1.49
N PRO A 140 25.74 -25.29 2.05
CA PRO A 140 26.67 -24.85 3.09
C PRO A 140 27.55 -23.72 2.58
N THR A 141 27.79 -22.70 3.39
CA THR A 141 28.58 -21.51 2.98
C THR A 141 30.00 -21.86 2.55
N THR A 142 30.57 -22.94 3.08
CA THR A 142 31.88 -23.48 2.71
C THR A 142 31.94 -24.06 1.29
N SER A 143 30.79 -24.37 0.70
CA SER A 143 30.67 -24.95 -0.65
C SER A 143 30.39 -23.90 -1.72
N ILE A 144 30.12 -22.65 -1.33
CA ILE A 144 29.80 -21.57 -2.26
C ILE A 144 31.04 -21.20 -3.08
N LYS A 145 30.88 -21.20 -4.40
CA LYS A 145 31.95 -20.82 -5.34
C LYS A 145 31.75 -19.37 -5.77
N PHE A 146 32.46 -18.47 -5.09
CA PHE A 146 32.52 -17.06 -5.45
C PHE A 146 33.37 -16.86 -6.71
N THR A 147 32.92 -15.93 -7.54
CA THR A 147 33.65 -15.43 -8.70
C THR A 147 33.75 -13.92 -8.60
N ARG A 148 34.82 -13.34 -9.11
CA ARG A 148 34.95 -11.87 -9.18
C ARG A 148 33.88 -11.31 -10.10
N LEU A 149 33.06 -10.42 -9.55
CA LEU A 149 32.06 -9.65 -10.28
C LEU A 149 32.71 -8.41 -10.87
N ASP A 150 33.36 -7.59 -10.03
CA ASP A 150 33.89 -6.29 -10.43
C ASP A 150 34.92 -5.74 -9.42
N THR A 151 35.45 -4.56 -9.69
CA THR A 151 36.23 -3.74 -8.78
C THR A 151 35.79 -2.29 -8.78
N THR A 152 35.75 -1.65 -7.62
CA THR A 152 35.59 -0.20 -7.50
C THR A 152 36.91 0.46 -7.08
N LEU A 153 37.01 1.77 -7.27
CA LEU A 153 38.07 2.58 -6.69
C LEU A 153 37.82 2.84 -5.19
N ALA A 154 38.87 3.26 -4.49
CA ALA A 154 38.81 3.73 -3.09
C ALA A 154 37.90 4.95 -2.95
N ASN A 155 37.16 5.03 -1.83
CA ASN A 155 36.27 6.16 -1.55
C ASN A 155 36.86 7.04 -0.46
N LYS A 156 37.56 8.11 -0.86
CA LYS A 156 38.30 8.97 0.08
C LYS A 156 37.44 10.00 0.82
N THR A 157 36.18 10.17 0.44
CA THR A 157 35.32 11.26 0.93
C THR A 157 34.08 10.79 1.68
N ASN A 158 33.63 9.56 1.48
CA ASN A 158 32.48 8.99 2.15
C ASN A 158 32.84 7.62 2.70
N PRO A 159 32.63 7.34 4.01
CA PRO A 159 32.93 6.04 4.59
C PRO A 159 32.02 4.92 4.05
N TYR A 160 31.00 5.23 3.25
CA TYR A 160 30.13 4.25 2.61
C TYR A 160 30.35 4.22 1.10
N VAL A 161 30.48 3.01 0.57
CA VAL A 161 30.58 2.73 -0.86
C VAL A 161 29.28 2.07 -1.32
N TYR A 162 28.78 2.54 -2.46
CA TYR A 162 27.57 2.06 -3.11
C TYR A 162 27.94 1.43 -4.43
N TYR A 163 27.42 0.24 -4.71
CA TYR A 163 27.66 -0.47 -5.95
C TYR A 163 26.36 -1.04 -6.50
N GLU A 164 26.15 -0.83 -7.79
CA GLU A 164 25.04 -1.39 -8.54
C GLU A 164 25.50 -2.64 -9.28
N ASP A 165 25.02 -3.81 -8.84
CA ASP A 165 25.08 -5.01 -9.67
C ASP A 165 23.87 -5.01 -10.62
N SER A 166 24.13 -4.79 -11.91
CA SER A 166 23.10 -4.82 -12.97
C SER A 166 22.89 -6.20 -13.59
N GLY A 167 23.48 -7.26 -13.02
CA GLY A 167 23.25 -8.65 -13.45
C GLY A 167 24.31 -9.20 -14.39
N PRO A 168 23.96 -10.15 -15.29
CA PRO A 168 22.62 -10.70 -15.52
C PRO A 168 22.10 -11.48 -14.31
N PHE A 169 20.78 -11.46 -14.11
CA PHE A 169 20.12 -12.22 -13.06
C PHE A 169 19.22 -13.33 -13.62
N GLN A 170 19.01 -14.36 -12.80
CA GLN A 170 18.18 -15.54 -13.07
C GLN A 170 17.12 -15.61 -11.98
N GLU A 171 15.88 -15.87 -12.37
CA GLU A 171 14.79 -16.11 -11.43
C GLU A 171 15.08 -17.35 -10.58
N TYR A 172 14.40 -17.47 -9.44
CA TYR A 172 14.54 -18.57 -8.49
C TYR A 172 15.99 -18.81 -8.01
N THR A 173 16.77 -17.73 -7.92
CA THR A 173 18.20 -17.79 -7.62
C THR A 173 18.54 -16.94 -6.40
N LYS A 174 19.35 -17.51 -5.51
CA LYS A 174 19.97 -16.83 -4.39
C LYS A 174 21.36 -16.38 -4.79
N TYR A 175 21.61 -15.09 -4.65
CA TYR A 175 22.88 -14.43 -4.89
C TYR A 175 23.59 -14.18 -3.59
N TRP A 176 24.88 -14.51 -3.56
CA TRP A 176 25.74 -14.34 -2.40
C TRP A 176 26.82 -13.33 -2.75
N TYR A 177 27.02 -12.36 -1.88
CA TYR A 177 28.00 -11.31 -2.07
C TYR A 177 29.00 -11.27 -0.93
N ARG A 178 30.24 -10.93 -1.28
CA ARG A 178 31.28 -10.53 -0.34
C ARG A 178 32.21 -9.53 -1.00
N VAL A 179 32.79 -8.66 -0.19
CA VAL A 179 33.70 -7.60 -0.66
C VAL A 179 35.02 -7.69 0.10
N LYS A 180 36.13 -7.33 -0.53
CA LYS A 180 37.42 -7.13 0.15
C LYS A 180 38.08 -5.87 -0.38
N ALA A 181 38.88 -5.20 0.43
CA ALA A 181 39.72 -4.09 0.01
C ALA A 181 41.04 -4.62 -0.58
N TYR A 182 41.62 -3.90 -1.53
CA TYR A 182 42.94 -4.22 -2.07
C TYR A 182 43.81 -2.98 -2.20
N ARG A 183 45.12 -3.19 -2.07
CA ARG A 183 46.18 -2.22 -2.39
C ARG A 183 47.26 -2.99 -3.14
N ASP A 184 47.50 -2.61 -4.38
CA ASP A 184 48.43 -3.31 -5.28
C ASP A 184 48.14 -4.82 -5.31
N THR A 185 49.08 -5.65 -4.86
CA THR A 185 48.92 -7.12 -4.76
C THR A 185 48.46 -7.60 -3.38
N SER A 186 48.26 -6.70 -2.41
CA SER A 186 47.83 -7.02 -1.06
C SER A 186 46.32 -6.89 -0.91
N GLU A 187 45.69 -7.86 -0.25
CA GLU A 187 44.23 -7.93 -0.12
C GLU A 187 43.83 -8.10 1.35
N SER A 188 42.73 -7.48 1.75
CA SER A 188 42.13 -7.67 3.07
C SER A 188 41.42 -9.03 3.18
N ASN A 189 41.01 -9.38 4.41
CA ASN A 189 39.94 -10.37 4.58
C ASN A 189 38.64 -9.88 3.90
N TYR A 190 37.76 -10.83 3.58
CA TYR A 190 36.42 -10.50 3.09
C TYR A 190 35.54 -9.94 4.21
N THR A 191 34.52 -9.19 3.80
CA THR A 191 33.35 -8.91 4.63
C THR A 191 32.64 -10.20 5.09
N THR A 192 31.69 -10.07 6.01
CA THR A 192 30.61 -11.05 6.14
C THR A 192 29.89 -11.25 4.80
N ILE A 193 29.27 -12.41 4.61
CA ILE A 193 28.50 -12.70 3.40
C ILE A 193 27.07 -12.18 3.59
N LEU A 194 26.57 -11.44 2.61
CA LEU A 194 25.15 -11.09 2.52
C LEU A 194 24.52 -11.75 1.30
N THR A 195 23.21 -11.94 1.34
CA THR A 195 22.45 -12.61 0.29
C THR A 195 21.28 -11.78 -0.21
N ALA A 196 21.01 -11.89 -1.49
CA ALA A 196 19.78 -11.43 -2.12
C ALA A 196 19.10 -12.61 -2.82
N GLU A 197 17.78 -12.58 -2.90
CA GLU A 197 16.98 -13.64 -3.51
C GLU A 197 16.16 -13.02 -4.62
N LEU A 198 16.30 -13.56 -5.83
CA LEU A 198 15.47 -13.22 -6.96
C LEU A 198 14.45 -14.34 -7.19
N THR A 199 13.18 -13.99 -7.06
CA THR A 199 12.03 -14.88 -7.26
C THR A 199 11.47 -14.69 -8.67
N ASP A 200 10.21 -15.07 -8.88
CA ASP A 200 9.50 -14.80 -10.13
C ASP A 200 9.41 -13.30 -10.43
N LEU A 201 9.69 -12.92 -11.67
CA LEU A 201 9.51 -11.57 -12.20
C LEU A 201 8.54 -11.54 -13.39
N THR A 202 8.07 -12.70 -13.83
CA THR A 202 7.23 -12.82 -15.01
C THR A 202 5.78 -12.58 -14.60
N PRO A 203 5.12 -11.52 -15.09
CA PRO A 203 3.71 -11.32 -14.78
C PRO A 203 2.84 -12.38 -15.47
N PRO A 204 1.67 -12.71 -14.90
CA PRO A 204 0.68 -13.53 -15.57
C PRO A 204 0.24 -12.97 -16.93
N THR A 205 -0.35 -13.83 -17.77
CA THR A 205 -0.97 -13.40 -19.03
C THR A 205 -2.13 -12.46 -18.76
N VAL A 206 -2.33 -11.51 -19.67
CA VAL A 206 -3.47 -10.58 -19.61
C VAL A 206 -4.79 -11.36 -19.60
N PRO A 207 -5.70 -11.09 -18.65
CA PRO A 207 -7.03 -11.68 -18.70
C PRO A 207 -7.78 -11.23 -19.95
N THR A 208 -8.54 -12.13 -20.56
CA THR A 208 -9.27 -11.85 -21.81
C THR A 208 -10.77 -12.11 -21.66
N GLY A 209 -11.59 -11.57 -22.58
CA GLY A 209 -13.03 -11.83 -22.58
C GLY A 209 -13.76 -11.23 -21.37
N LEU A 210 -13.26 -10.11 -20.83
CA LEU A 210 -13.94 -9.35 -19.80
C LEU A 210 -15.34 -8.96 -20.28
N ARG A 211 -16.37 -9.36 -19.53
CA ARG A 211 -17.77 -9.14 -19.89
C ARG A 211 -18.65 -9.03 -18.67
N MET A 212 -19.73 -8.28 -18.81
CA MET A 212 -20.83 -8.25 -17.86
C MET A 212 -21.63 -9.56 -17.93
N THR A 213 -21.95 -10.13 -16.77
CA THR A 213 -22.78 -11.35 -16.67
C THR A 213 -24.16 -11.07 -16.11
N SER A 214 -24.29 -10.10 -15.21
CA SER A 214 -25.58 -9.64 -14.70
C SER A 214 -25.48 -8.21 -14.21
N VAL A 215 -26.59 -7.48 -14.25
CA VAL A 215 -26.67 -6.10 -13.80
C VAL A 215 -28.07 -5.84 -13.26
N ASN A 216 -28.17 -5.34 -12.03
CA ASN A 216 -29.43 -5.03 -11.37
C ASN A 216 -29.25 -3.87 -10.37
N CYS A 217 -30.35 -3.44 -9.76
CA CYS A 217 -30.38 -2.34 -8.78
C CYS A 217 -29.73 -2.64 -7.43
N SER A 218 -28.87 -3.65 -7.35
CA SER A 218 -28.01 -3.92 -6.20
C SER A 218 -26.55 -4.13 -6.59
N GLY A 219 -26.23 -4.14 -7.90
CA GLY A 219 -24.86 -4.20 -8.37
C GLY A 219 -24.67 -4.77 -9.77
N LEU A 220 -23.40 -4.79 -10.17
CA LEU A 220 -22.89 -5.40 -11.39
C LEU A 220 -22.15 -6.69 -11.05
N SER A 221 -22.30 -7.71 -11.92
CA SER A 221 -21.40 -8.86 -11.97
C SER A 221 -20.66 -8.89 -13.30
N ILE A 222 -19.34 -9.14 -13.23
CA ILE A 222 -18.46 -9.28 -14.38
C ILE A 222 -17.72 -10.62 -14.31
N SER A 223 -17.28 -11.10 -15.47
CA SER A 223 -16.45 -12.30 -15.60
C SER A 223 -15.40 -12.10 -16.68
N TRP A 224 -14.33 -12.87 -16.62
CA TRP A 224 -13.25 -12.91 -17.61
C TRP A 224 -12.71 -14.34 -17.75
N SER A 225 -11.80 -14.56 -18.69
CA SER A 225 -11.13 -15.84 -18.91
C SER A 225 -9.90 -15.96 -18.00
N GLU A 226 -9.61 -17.18 -17.54
CA GLU A 226 -8.45 -17.45 -16.68
C GLU A 226 -7.15 -16.98 -17.30
N ALA A 227 -6.38 -16.21 -16.53
CA ALA A 227 -4.99 -15.93 -16.85
C ALA A 227 -4.13 -17.16 -16.54
N ARG A 228 -2.96 -17.22 -17.15
CA ARG A 228 -1.94 -18.25 -16.90
C ARG A 228 -0.64 -17.59 -16.52
N ASP A 229 0.18 -18.32 -15.80
CA ASP A 229 1.52 -17.87 -15.44
C ASP A 229 2.59 -18.88 -15.88
N ASN A 230 3.86 -18.55 -15.67
CA ASN A 230 4.96 -19.50 -15.85
C ASN A 230 4.78 -20.74 -14.92
N MET A 231 5.51 -21.81 -15.18
CA MET A 231 5.30 -23.16 -14.60
C MET A 231 3.87 -23.74 -14.77
N GLY A 232 3.62 -24.36 -15.93
CA GLY A 232 2.44 -25.22 -16.13
C GLY A 232 1.08 -24.49 -16.17
N GLY A 233 1.07 -23.15 -16.22
CA GLY A 233 -0.14 -22.33 -16.13
C GLY A 233 -0.65 -22.12 -14.70
N VAL A 234 0.17 -22.42 -13.69
CA VAL A 234 -0.17 -22.33 -12.27
C VAL A 234 0.73 -21.28 -11.64
N GLY A 235 0.16 -20.18 -11.13
CA GLY A 235 0.93 -19.08 -10.54
C GLY A 235 0.08 -17.85 -10.24
N VAL A 236 -1.01 -17.67 -10.99
CA VAL A 236 -2.02 -16.63 -10.75
C VAL A 236 -2.57 -16.75 -9.32
N TRP A 237 -2.39 -15.70 -8.55
CA TRP A 237 -2.87 -15.59 -7.18
C TRP A 237 -4.20 -14.87 -7.09
N GLY A 238 -4.45 -13.91 -7.98
CA GLY A 238 -5.72 -13.21 -8.08
C GLY A 238 -5.78 -12.23 -9.23
N TYR A 239 -6.82 -11.41 -9.19
CA TYR A 239 -7.12 -10.40 -10.19
C TYR A 239 -7.41 -9.05 -9.54
N ALA A 240 -6.79 -8.00 -10.06
CA ALA A 240 -7.07 -6.62 -9.73
C ALA A 240 -8.07 -6.06 -10.74
N ILE A 241 -9.26 -5.70 -10.25
CA ILE A 241 -10.32 -5.06 -11.03
C ILE A 241 -10.25 -3.58 -10.73
N GLU A 242 -10.05 -2.78 -11.77
CA GLU A 242 -10.12 -1.33 -11.68
C GLU A 242 -11.46 -0.84 -12.22
N GLN A 243 -12.11 0.04 -11.44
CA GLN A 243 -13.29 0.81 -11.81
C GLN A 243 -12.93 2.29 -11.84
N ASP A 244 -13.32 3.01 -12.90
CA ASP A 244 -13.15 4.47 -12.94
C ASP A 244 -14.05 5.18 -11.90
N GLY A 245 -13.56 6.29 -11.35
CA GLY A 245 -14.27 7.08 -10.34
C GLY A 245 -13.57 8.40 -10.04
N ALA A 246 -14.19 9.26 -9.23
CA ALA A 246 -13.55 10.46 -8.70
C ALA A 246 -13.14 10.22 -7.23
N PRO A 247 -11.89 10.48 -6.81
CA PRO A 247 -10.74 10.98 -7.57
C PRO A 247 -9.80 9.84 -8.03
N GLY A 248 -10.14 9.15 -9.13
CA GLY A 248 -9.30 8.10 -9.74
C GLY A 248 -9.91 6.71 -9.73
N TRP A 249 -9.10 5.71 -10.09
CA TRP A 249 -9.53 4.33 -10.17
C TRP A 249 -9.71 3.72 -8.77
N SER A 250 -10.83 3.04 -8.54
CA SER A 250 -11.04 2.16 -7.39
C SER A 250 -10.57 0.75 -7.76
N VAL A 251 -9.83 0.09 -6.84
CA VAL A 251 -9.29 -1.26 -7.05
C VAL A 251 -10.04 -2.27 -6.18
N TYR A 252 -10.50 -3.36 -6.78
CA TYR A 252 -11.10 -4.50 -6.11
C TYR A 252 -10.29 -5.77 -6.40
N ILE A 253 -10.11 -6.62 -5.40
CA ILE A 253 -9.37 -7.88 -5.57
C ILE A 253 -10.35 -9.05 -5.66
N ALA A 254 -10.16 -9.90 -6.67
CA ALA A 254 -10.88 -11.15 -6.84
C ALA A 254 -9.90 -12.33 -6.87
N THR A 255 -10.30 -13.47 -6.31
CA THR A 255 -9.52 -14.73 -6.31
C THR A 255 -10.02 -15.75 -7.33
N SER A 256 -11.10 -15.41 -8.05
CA SER A 256 -11.74 -16.21 -9.10
C SER A 256 -11.97 -15.36 -10.35
N THR A 257 -12.36 -15.98 -11.45
CA THR A 257 -12.63 -15.33 -12.75
C THR A 257 -13.98 -14.61 -12.84
N ASN A 258 -14.55 -14.30 -11.69
CA ASN A 258 -15.80 -13.58 -11.56
C ASN A 258 -15.79 -12.67 -10.32
N SER A 259 -16.56 -11.61 -10.37
CA SER A 259 -16.81 -10.73 -9.22
C SER A 259 -18.25 -10.27 -9.23
N SER A 260 -18.87 -10.27 -8.04
CA SER A 260 -20.26 -9.85 -7.81
C SER A 260 -20.34 -9.03 -6.52
N GLY A 261 -20.93 -7.84 -6.57
CA GLY A 261 -21.40 -7.14 -5.36
C GLY A 261 -20.53 -6.00 -4.81
N ALA A 262 -19.41 -5.64 -5.45
CA ALA A 262 -18.62 -4.45 -5.12
C ALA A 262 -18.55 -3.41 -6.25
N LEU A 263 -19.28 -3.66 -7.35
CA LEU A 263 -19.22 -2.88 -8.59
C LEU A 263 -20.56 -2.16 -8.78
N TYR A 264 -20.53 -0.84 -8.90
CA TYR A 264 -21.72 0.00 -8.95
C TYR A 264 -22.17 0.26 -10.40
N ALA A 265 -23.36 -0.19 -10.78
CA ALA A 265 -23.94 0.02 -12.12
C ALA A 265 -24.82 1.28 -12.25
N TYR A 266 -24.93 2.10 -11.19
CA TYR A 266 -25.84 3.24 -11.16
C TYR A 266 -25.36 4.42 -12.02
N SER A 267 -24.09 4.45 -12.38
CA SER A 267 -23.45 5.45 -13.22
C SER A 267 -22.65 4.81 -14.34
N MET A 268 -22.29 5.61 -15.35
CA MET A 268 -21.40 5.14 -16.41
C MET A 268 -20.03 4.85 -15.80
N HIS A 269 -19.56 3.62 -16.00
CA HIS A 269 -18.28 3.16 -15.47
C HIS A 269 -17.52 2.32 -16.48
N THR A 270 -16.21 2.41 -16.43
CA THR A 270 -15.27 1.59 -17.16
C THR A 270 -14.60 0.63 -16.19
N TYR A 271 -14.61 -0.65 -16.54
CA TYR A 271 -13.94 -1.71 -15.80
C TYR A 271 -12.79 -2.29 -16.60
N ARG A 272 -11.68 -2.59 -15.96
CA ARG A 272 -10.59 -3.37 -16.57
C ARG A 272 -10.00 -4.31 -15.52
N VAL A 273 -9.45 -5.43 -15.95
CA VAL A 273 -8.92 -6.44 -15.04
C VAL A 273 -7.48 -6.82 -15.40
N ALA A 274 -6.62 -6.91 -14.39
CA ALA A 274 -5.27 -7.46 -14.50
C ALA A 274 -5.15 -8.68 -13.59
N ALA A 275 -4.31 -9.64 -13.96
CA ALA A 275 -3.94 -10.78 -13.11
C ALA A 275 -2.64 -10.47 -12.36
N PHE A 276 -2.49 -11.03 -11.16
CA PHE A 276 -1.23 -10.97 -10.41
C PHE A 276 -0.90 -12.33 -9.81
N ASP A 277 0.39 -12.61 -9.67
CA ASP A 277 0.94 -13.84 -9.08
C ASP A 277 1.23 -13.69 -7.57
N ARG A 278 1.94 -14.63 -6.96
CA ARG A 278 2.28 -14.60 -5.52
C ARG A 278 3.43 -13.65 -5.19
N GLU A 279 4.24 -13.34 -6.20
CA GLU A 279 5.36 -12.40 -6.16
C GLU A 279 4.91 -10.96 -6.47
N TYR A 280 3.61 -10.78 -6.75
CA TYR A 280 2.92 -9.54 -7.07
C TYR A 280 3.30 -8.92 -8.41
N ASN A 281 3.75 -9.72 -9.37
CA ASN A 281 3.93 -9.28 -10.75
C ASN A 281 2.56 -9.08 -11.39
N LEU A 282 2.27 -7.84 -11.82
CA LEU A 282 0.99 -7.46 -12.38
C LEU A 282 0.99 -7.55 -13.90
N SER A 283 0.02 -8.25 -14.48
CA SER A 283 -0.18 -8.27 -15.93
C SER A 283 -0.56 -6.88 -16.44
N LYS A 284 -0.51 -6.67 -17.77
CA LYS A 284 -1.27 -5.55 -18.36
C LYS A 284 -2.76 -5.74 -18.08
N TYR A 285 -3.49 -4.64 -18.03
CA TYR A 285 -4.94 -4.67 -17.95
C TYR A 285 -5.56 -5.22 -19.24
N SER A 286 -6.70 -5.89 -19.10
CA SER A 286 -7.56 -6.33 -20.20
C SER A 286 -8.05 -5.15 -21.04
N ASP A 287 -8.65 -5.46 -22.19
CA ASP A 287 -9.51 -4.51 -22.87
C ASP A 287 -10.62 -4.03 -21.90
N PRO A 288 -10.98 -2.73 -21.95
CA PRO A 288 -11.93 -2.16 -21.01
C PRO A 288 -13.37 -2.60 -21.33
N LEU A 289 -14.13 -2.88 -20.27
CA LEU A 289 -15.58 -3.04 -20.32
C LEU A 289 -16.24 -1.72 -19.94
N VAL A 290 -16.85 -1.05 -20.92
CA VAL A 290 -17.56 0.22 -20.72
C VAL A 290 -19.04 -0.05 -20.46
N ILE A 291 -19.51 0.38 -19.29
CA ILE A 291 -20.93 0.44 -18.93
C ILE A 291 -21.41 1.85 -19.25
N ASN A 292 -22.16 1.99 -20.34
CA ASN A 292 -22.57 3.28 -20.92
C ASN A 292 -24.03 3.66 -20.65
N ARG A 293 -24.75 2.89 -19.82
CA ARG A 293 -26.14 3.19 -19.49
C ARG A 293 -26.41 2.95 -18.01
N PRO A 294 -26.87 3.97 -17.26
CA PRO A 294 -27.32 3.78 -15.89
C PRO A 294 -28.58 2.91 -15.87
N LEU A 295 -28.66 1.99 -14.89
CA LEU A 295 -29.85 1.18 -14.68
C LEU A 295 -31.06 2.04 -14.27
N ASN A 296 -32.23 1.66 -14.75
CA ASN A 296 -33.51 2.26 -14.37
C ASN A 296 -33.94 1.73 -12.99
N CYS A 297 -33.36 2.26 -11.92
CA CYS A 297 -33.60 1.79 -10.56
C CYS A 297 -34.49 2.75 -9.76
N PRO A 298 -35.40 2.21 -8.92
CA PRO A 298 -35.97 2.98 -7.82
C PRO A 298 -34.85 3.56 -6.94
N PRO A 299 -35.11 4.64 -6.19
CA PRO A 299 -34.10 5.22 -5.31
C PRO A 299 -33.73 4.29 -4.15
N VAL A 300 -32.57 4.54 -3.54
CA VAL A 300 -32.17 3.94 -2.26
C VAL A 300 -32.98 4.59 -1.14
N GLY A 301 -33.41 3.79 -0.15
CA GLY A 301 -34.24 4.31 0.95
C GLY A 301 -33.48 5.25 1.89
N PRO A 302 -34.14 6.29 2.43
CA PRO A 302 -33.56 7.17 3.44
C PRO A 302 -33.09 6.42 4.68
N ARG A 303 -32.09 6.97 5.38
CA ARG A 303 -31.49 6.34 6.57
C ARG A 303 -31.58 7.26 7.79
N ASN A 304 -31.45 6.64 8.97
CA ASN A 304 -31.28 7.32 10.25
C ASN A 304 -32.26 8.49 10.51
N PRO A 305 -33.59 8.28 10.40
CA PRO A 305 -34.52 9.34 10.69
C PRO A 305 -34.45 9.75 12.18
N ILE A 306 -34.49 11.04 12.46
CA ILE A 306 -34.41 11.61 13.82
C ILE A 306 -35.40 12.77 13.97
N PHE A 307 -35.77 13.08 15.20
CA PHE A 307 -36.65 14.21 15.53
C PHE A 307 -35.86 15.43 16.02
N ALA A 308 -36.33 16.62 15.65
CA ALA A 308 -35.90 17.92 16.13
C ALA A 308 -37.13 18.80 16.43
N ASP A 309 -36.94 19.88 17.19
CA ASP A 309 -37.94 20.92 17.45
C ASP A 309 -39.31 20.40 17.93
N VAL A 310 -39.29 19.38 18.79
CA VAL A 310 -40.50 18.72 19.28
C VAL A 310 -41.25 19.63 20.26
N THR A 311 -42.49 19.96 19.92
CA THR A 311 -43.45 20.68 20.76
C THR A 311 -44.70 19.83 20.98
N SER A 312 -45.65 20.35 21.77
CA SER A 312 -46.94 19.67 21.99
C SER A 312 -47.81 19.60 20.73
N LYS A 313 -47.48 20.32 19.65
CA LYS A 313 -48.28 20.40 18.41
C LYS A 313 -47.48 20.28 17.12
N SER A 314 -46.15 20.24 17.20
CA SER A 314 -45.28 20.18 16.04
C SER A 314 -44.00 19.41 16.31
N LEU A 315 -43.35 18.95 15.24
CA LEU A 315 -41.98 18.46 15.27
C LEU A 315 -41.36 18.61 13.88
N THR A 316 -40.05 18.41 13.80
CA THR A 316 -39.33 18.26 12.54
C THR A 316 -38.74 16.85 12.49
N VAL A 317 -39.03 16.10 11.43
CA VAL A 317 -38.32 14.84 11.14
C VAL A 317 -37.20 15.13 10.14
N ARG A 318 -36.01 14.59 10.40
CA ARG A 318 -34.81 14.73 9.56
C ARG A 318 -34.29 13.34 9.22
N TRP A 319 -33.67 13.17 8.07
CA TRP A 319 -33.09 11.88 7.65
C TRP A 319 -31.80 12.08 6.84
N ASP A 320 -31.03 11.01 6.70
CA ASP A 320 -29.91 10.95 5.77
C ASP A 320 -30.41 10.53 4.39
N ASP A 321 -30.11 11.34 3.37
CA ASP A 321 -30.29 10.97 1.98
C ASP A 321 -29.22 9.94 1.58
N ALA A 322 -29.67 8.82 1.02
CA ALA A 322 -28.81 7.73 0.57
C ALA A 322 -28.92 7.47 -0.94
N SER A 323 -29.71 8.27 -1.65
CA SER A 323 -29.89 8.21 -3.09
C SER A 323 -29.30 9.45 -3.77
N ASN A 324 -29.20 9.37 -5.09
CA ASN A 324 -28.78 10.47 -5.96
C ASN A 324 -29.66 10.54 -7.22
N ASN A 325 -30.81 9.89 -7.15
CA ASN A 325 -31.71 9.61 -8.28
C ASN A 325 -33.18 9.63 -7.85
N GLU A 326 -33.45 10.13 -6.65
CA GLU A 326 -34.77 10.47 -6.14
C GLU A 326 -35.28 11.75 -6.81
N GLU A 327 -36.58 11.81 -7.02
CA GLU A 327 -37.27 13.02 -7.47
C GLU A 327 -38.04 13.65 -6.31
N VAL A 328 -38.48 12.82 -5.36
CA VAL A 328 -39.32 13.18 -4.21
C VAL A 328 -39.04 12.24 -3.02
N PHE A 329 -39.22 12.75 -1.80
CA PHE A 329 -39.43 11.95 -0.59
C PHE A 329 -40.89 12.00 -0.16
N GLU A 330 -41.44 10.86 0.21
CA GLU A 330 -42.77 10.71 0.80
C GLU A 330 -42.64 10.45 2.30
N ILE A 331 -43.31 11.29 3.10
CA ILE A 331 -43.34 11.20 4.56
C ILE A 331 -44.67 10.61 4.98
N GLN A 332 -44.60 9.51 5.74
CA GLN A 332 -45.76 8.87 6.31
C GLN A 332 -45.72 8.91 7.84
N ARG A 333 -46.89 9.04 8.44
CA ARG A 333 -47.07 9.09 9.89
C ARG A 333 -48.19 8.15 10.31
N ALA A 334 -47.99 7.47 11.43
CA ALA A 334 -49.01 6.70 12.12
C ALA A 334 -49.21 7.22 13.55
N LEU A 335 -50.46 7.23 14.02
CA LEU A 335 -50.77 7.44 15.42
C LEU A 335 -50.68 6.10 16.15
N TYR A 336 -49.88 6.02 17.20
CA TYR A 336 -49.78 4.83 18.04
C TYR A 336 -50.89 4.85 19.08
N ASP A 337 -51.94 4.06 18.85
CA ASP A 337 -53.12 3.93 19.70
C ASP A 337 -53.00 2.87 20.80
N GLY A 338 -51.83 2.23 20.93
CA GLY A 338 -51.58 1.14 21.87
C GLY A 338 -51.74 -0.26 21.29
N ILE A 339 -52.12 -0.39 20.01
CA ILE A 339 -52.24 -1.68 19.30
C ILE A 339 -50.99 -1.91 18.43
N SER A 340 -50.63 -3.18 18.19
CA SER A 340 -49.45 -3.59 17.44
C SER A 340 -49.48 -3.30 15.93
N ASN A 341 -50.61 -2.84 15.37
CA ASN A 341 -50.75 -2.58 13.94
C ASN A 341 -50.82 -1.07 13.67
N LEU A 342 -49.66 -0.45 13.50
CA LEU A 342 -49.56 0.94 13.02
C LEU A 342 -50.13 1.04 11.60
N VAL A 343 -51.06 1.98 11.40
CA VAL A 343 -51.57 2.35 10.07
C VAL A 343 -50.92 3.66 9.68
N TYR A 344 -50.02 3.60 8.69
CA TYR A 344 -49.31 4.75 8.17
C TYR A 344 -50.13 5.47 7.10
N GLU A 345 -50.22 6.79 7.23
CA GLU A 345 -50.85 7.67 6.26
C GLU A 345 -49.81 8.64 5.70
N VAL A 346 -49.91 8.96 4.40
CA VAL A 346 -49.06 9.98 3.78
C VAL A 346 -49.48 11.34 4.29
N ILE A 347 -48.54 12.07 4.89
CA ILE A 347 -48.79 13.41 5.44
C ILE A 347 -48.15 14.50 4.60
N GLY A 348 -47.19 14.16 3.73
CA GLY A 348 -46.55 15.14 2.85
C GLY A 348 -45.46 14.55 1.97
N HIS A 349 -44.99 15.38 1.06
CA HIS A 349 -43.88 15.12 0.16
C HIS A 349 -42.91 16.30 0.20
N VAL A 350 -41.63 16.02 -0.04
CA VAL A 350 -40.62 17.05 -0.29
C VAL A 350 -39.85 16.71 -1.57
N GLU A 351 -39.34 17.73 -2.27
CA GLU A 351 -38.55 17.55 -3.50
C GLU A 351 -37.21 16.83 -3.21
N ALA A 352 -36.50 16.44 -4.28
CA ALA A 352 -35.16 15.87 -4.21
C ALA A 352 -34.19 16.70 -3.33
N ASP A 353 -33.22 16.03 -2.72
CA ASP A 353 -32.23 16.58 -1.79
C ASP A 353 -32.78 17.24 -0.50
N ILE A 354 -34.11 17.39 -0.34
CA ILE A 354 -34.70 17.91 0.90
C ILE A 354 -34.74 16.81 1.96
N THR A 355 -33.99 17.00 3.03
CA THR A 355 -33.77 15.99 4.10
C THR A 355 -34.52 16.27 5.39
N THR A 356 -35.51 17.17 5.35
CA THR A 356 -36.27 17.58 6.54
C THR A 356 -37.75 17.81 6.21
N TYR A 357 -38.65 17.51 7.15
CA TYR A 357 -40.08 17.78 7.06
C TYR A 357 -40.63 18.27 8.39
N HIS A 358 -41.31 19.41 8.39
CA HIS A 358 -41.91 20.01 9.58
C HIS A 358 -43.40 19.67 9.66
N ASP A 359 -43.77 18.83 10.63
CA ASP A 359 -45.18 18.49 10.90
C ASP A 359 -45.74 19.43 11.97
N VAL A 360 -46.79 20.17 11.64
CA VAL A 360 -47.48 21.14 12.52
C VAL A 360 -48.89 20.71 12.89
N THR A 361 -49.26 19.45 12.58
CA THR A 361 -50.64 18.94 12.68
C THR A 361 -50.85 18.02 13.89
N LEU A 362 -49.95 18.09 14.88
CA LEU A 362 -49.94 17.15 16.01
C LEU A 362 -50.84 17.60 17.16
N SER A 363 -51.25 16.61 17.96
CA SER A 363 -51.95 16.82 19.23
C SER A 363 -51.04 16.54 20.43
N PRO A 364 -51.24 17.22 21.57
CA PRO A 364 -50.45 17.00 22.79
C PRO A 364 -50.63 15.58 23.36
N ASN A 365 -49.58 15.07 24.01
CA ASN A 365 -49.57 13.77 24.69
C ASN A 365 -50.00 12.58 23.80
N GLN A 366 -49.61 12.61 22.52
CA GLN A 366 -49.86 11.55 21.55
C GLN A 366 -48.55 10.98 21.04
N ARG A 367 -48.50 9.67 20.83
CA ARG A 367 -47.32 9.00 20.28
C ARG A 367 -47.49 8.82 18.76
N TYR A 368 -46.57 9.41 18.01
CA TYR A 368 -46.54 9.33 16.55
C TYR A 368 -45.31 8.55 16.10
N CYS A 369 -45.47 7.72 15.07
CA CYS A 369 -44.38 7.03 14.40
C CYS A 369 -44.28 7.52 12.96
N TYR A 370 -43.06 7.63 12.43
CA TYR A 370 -42.77 8.14 11.10
C TYR A 370 -41.90 7.16 10.32
N VAL A 371 -42.18 7.05 9.03
CA VAL A 371 -41.33 6.42 8.02
C VAL A 371 -41.25 7.31 6.80
N ILE A 372 -40.10 7.29 6.14
CA ILE A 372 -39.82 8.07 4.93
C ILE A 372 -39.38 7.11 3.84
N ARG A 373 -39.79 7.34 2.60
CA ARG A 373 -39.24 6.65 1.42
C ARG A 373 -39.00 7.65 0.29
N ALA A 374 -38.02 7.37 -0.55
CA ALA A 374 -37.76 8.11 -1.76
C ALA A 374 -38.52 7.50 -2.94
N ASN A 375 -38.81 8.29 -3.97
CA ASN A 375 -39.36 7.79 -5.22
C ASN A 375 -38.84 8.55 -6.44
N ASN A 376 -38.89 7.87 -7.58
CA ASN A 376 -38.67 8.44 -8.90
C ASN A 376 -39.62 7.75 -9.90
N LYS A 377 -39.55 8.12 -11.18
CA LYS A 377 -40.33 7.46 -12.26
C LYS A 377 -40.15 5.94 -12.39
N TYR A 378 -39.14 5.33 -11.76
CA TYR A 378 -38.88 3.89 -11.80
C TYR A 378 -39.42 3.14 -10.58
N GLY A 379 -39.88 3.84 -9.55
CA GLY A 379 -40.57 3.24 -8.40
C GLY A 379 -40.23 3.89 -7.07
N TYR A 380 -40.66 3.23 -6.01
CA TYR A 380 -40.40 3.61 -4.62
C TYR A 380 -39.21 2.85 -4.06
N SER A 381 -38.44 3.53 -3.20
CA SER A 381 -37.45 2.89 -2.34
C SER A 381 -38.14 2.04 -1.25
N PRO A 382 -37.40 1.15 -0.57
CA PRO A 382 -37.78 0.70 0.77
C PRO A 382 -37.98 1.88 1.72
N TYR A 383 -38.81 1.70 2.75
CA TYR A 383 -38.95 2.66 3.83
C TYR A 383 -37.68 2.76 4.68
N SER A 384 -37.49 3.92 5.30
CA SER A 384 -36.57 4.11 6.41
C SER A 384 -36.95 3.23 7.61
N GLN A 385 -36.08 3.23 8.62
CA GLN A 385 -36.39 2.69 9.94
C GLN A 385 -37.61 3.42 10.53
N ASP A 386 -38.47 2.71 11.26
CA ASP A 386 -39.55 3.32 12.06
C ASP A 386 -38.95 4.13 13.21
N VAL A 387 -39.36 5.40 13.35
CA VAL A 387 -39.04 6.20 14.54
C VAL A 387 -40.28 6.80 15.15
N CYS A 388 -40.37 6.73 16.48
CA CYS A 388 -41.55 7.18 17.21
C CYS A 388 -41.19 8.19 18.30
N VAL A 389 -42.07 9.15 18.53
CA VAL A 389 -41.95 10.15 19.59
C VAL A 389 -43.32 10.46 20.19
N THR A 390 -43.36 10.71 21.49
CA THR A 390 -44.55 11.21 22.18
C THR A 390 -44.46 12.72 22.32
N THR A 391 -45.46 13.45 21.84
CA THR A 391 -45.53 14.90 22.00
C THR A 391 -45.69 15.26 23.48
N PRO A 392 -45.02 16.31 23.97
CA PRO A 392 -45.18 16.78 25.35
C PRO A 392 -46.64 17.09 25.72
N SER A 393 -46.94 17.03 27.01
CA SER A 393 -48.14 17.68 27.56
C SER A 393 -48.06 19.21 27.35
N GLN A 394 -49.22 19.87 27.30
CA GLN A 394 -49.33 21.32 27.05
C GLN A 394 -48.40 22.19 27.88
#